data_AF-A0A425WIA6-F1
#
_entry.id   AF-A0A425WIA6-F1
#
_cell.length_a   1.000
_cell.length_b   1.000
_cell.length_c   1.000
_cell.angle_alpha   90.00
_cell.angle_beta   90.00
_cell.angle_gamma   90.00
#
_symmetry.space_group_name_H-M   'P 1'
#
loop_
_entity.id
_entity.type
_entity.pdbx_description
1 polymer ?
#
loop_
_entity_poly.entity_id
_entity_poly.type
_entity_poly.pdbx_seq_one_letter_code
_entity_poly.pdbx_strand_id
1 'polypeptide(L)'
;MQPVSVDLVVDEVPLEGAERISPADRIEVEGLETCDYLVYPVEAALADKLCGIVEVHGGRASSRVKDLVDIAVYANTATVDGSGFQSRLRREASARRIFLGDSFGLPKAWDALQARQYAKLCQRTGLPEALRNMEAASELAGRLLDPAIRGEAGGRHWNPEAREWE
;
A
#
# COMPACT_ATOMS: atom_id res chain seq x y z
N MET A 1 -28.70 4.96 13.20
CA MET A 1 -27.60 4.14 12.67
C MET A 1 -26.85 4.94 11.64
N GLN A 2 -25.52 4.91 11.65
CA GLN A 2 -24.70 5.57 10.64
C GLN A 2 -24.53 4.58 9.47
N PRO A 3 -24.81 4.98 8.21
CA PRO A 3 -24.69 4.07 7.08
C PRO A 3 -23.22 3.68 6.85
N VAL A 4 -23.00 2.41 6.49
CA VAL A 4 -21.68 1.89 6.11
C VAL A 4 -21.65 1.73 4.59
N SER A 5 -20.69 2.37 3.93
CA SER A 5 -20.45 2.18 2.50
C SER A 5 -19.67 0.89 2.30
N VAL A 6 -20.13 0.04 1.39
CA VAL A 6 -19.49 -1.22 1.03
C VAL A 6 -19.19 -1.21 -0.47
N ASP A 7 -17.92 -1.27 -0.82
CA ASP A 7 -17.45 -1.45 -2.19
C ASP A 7 -17.10 -2.91 -2.43
N LEU A 8 -17.68 -3.51 -3.48
CA LEU A 8 -17.39 -4.87 -3.91
C LEU A 8 -16.67 -4.83 -5.26
N VAL A 9 -15.49 -5.44 -5.31
CA VAL A 9 -14.64 -5.47 -6.51
C VAL A 9 -14.48 -6.90 -6.99
N VAL A 10 -14.49 -7.07 -8.31
CA VAL A 10 -14.10 -8.30 -8.99
C VAL A 10 -12.87 -7.95 -9.83
N ASP A 11 -11.76 -8.65 -9.59
CA ASP A 11 -10.47 -8.33 -10.19
C ASP A 11 -10.05 -9.37 -11.25
N GLU A 12 -9.28 -8.92 -12.24
CA GLU A 12 -8.63 -9.79 -13.22
C GLU A 12 -7.45 -10.55 -12.60
N VAL A 13 -6.81 -9.98 -11.57
CA VAL A 13 -5.72 -10.65 -10.85
C VAL A 13 -6.31 -11.54 -9.74
N PRO A 14 -6.11 -12.88 -9.80
CA PRO A 14 -6.68 -13.76 -8.79
C PRO A 14 -6.07 -13.51 -7.40
N LEU A 15 -6.92 -13.51 -6.38
CA LEU A 15 -6.47 -13.58 -4.99
C LEU A 15 -5.90 -14.99 -4.72
N GLU A 16 -4.58 -15.16 -4.84
CA GLU A 16 -3.91 -16.46 -4.54
C GLU A 16 -3.95 -16.85 -3.05
N GLY A 17 -4.36 -15.96 -2.15
CA GLY A 17 -4.50 -16.24 -0.73
C GLY A 17 -5.01 -15.04 0.06
N ALA A 18 -5.58 -15.29 1.23
CA ALA A 18 -5.97 -14.26 2.18
C ALA A 18 -5.23 -14.48 3.50
N GLU A 19 -4.88 -13.39 4.17
CA GLU A 19 -4.27 -13.44 5.49
C GLU A 19 -5.39 -13.47 6.55
N ARG A 20 -5.28 -14.34 7.55
CA ARG A 20 -6.21 -14.36 8.68
C ARG A 20 -5.64 -13.52 9.80
N ILE A 21 -6.38 -12.48 10.20
CA ILE A 21 -5.98 -11.60 11.30
C ILE A 21 -7.04 -11.56 12.40
N SER A 22 -6.58 -11.42 13.63
CA SER A 22 -7.40 -10.96 14.74
C SER A 22 -7.32 -9.43 14.79
N PRO A 23 -8.43 -8.68 14.62
CA PRO A 23 -8.43 -7.22 14.66
C PRO A 23 -7.97 -6.71 16.02
N ALA A 24 -7.06 -5.74 16.01
CA ALA A 24 -6.52 -5.14 17.23
C ALA A 24 -7.57 -4.35 18.03
N ASP A 25 -8.61 -3.87 17.36
CA ASP A 25 -9.72 -3.08 17.91
C ASP A 25 -11.02 -3.87 18.05
N ARG A 26 -10.93 -5.21 18.10
CA ARG A 26 -12.09 -6.09 18.28
C ARG A 26 -12.86 -5.70 19.55
N ILE A 27 -14.13 -5.38 19.37
CA ILE A 27 -15.07 -5.14 20.48
C ILE A 27 -15.70 -6.48 20.85
N GLU A 28 -15.50 -6.90 22.11
CA GLU A 28 -16.18 -8.06 22.68
C GLU A 28 -17.47 -7.62 23.36
N VAL A 29 -18.58 -8.22 22.93
CA VAL A 29 -19.91 -7.96 23.49
C VAL A 29 -20.48 -9.28 23.99
N GLU A 30 -20.93 -9.29 25.24
CA GLU A 30 -21.51 -10.50 25.85
C GLU A 30 -22.65 -11.06 25.00
N GLY A 31 -22.59 -12.36 24.72
CA GLY A 31 -23.59 -13.07 23.92
C GLY A 31 -23.45 -12.90 22.40
N LEU A 32 -22.45 -12.15 21.90
CA LEU A 32 -22.13 -12.07 20.48
C LEU A 32 -20.84 -12.83 20.15
N GLU A 33 -20.92 -13.71 19.16
CA GLU A 33 -19.74 -14.39 18.63
C GLU A 33 -18.82 -13.40 17.91
N THR A 34 -17.51 -13.63 18.04
CA THR A 34 -16.47 -12.91 17.31
C THR A 34 -15.73 -13.85 16.37
N CYS A 35 -15.19 -13.31 15.28
CA CYS A 35 -14.45 -14.08 14.29
C CYS A 35 -13.26 -13.31 13.73
N ASP A 36 -12.18 -14.01 13.42
CA ASP A 36 -11.04 -13.43 12.71
C ASP A 36 -11.40 -13.05 11.28
N TYR A 37 -10.70 -12.05 10.75
CA TYR A 37 -10.96 -11.51 9.42
C TYR A 37 -9.98 -12.08 8.43
N LEU A 38 -10.49 -12.41 7.24
CA LEU A 38 -9.65 -12.64 6.07
C LEU A 38 -9.40 -11.28 5.42
N VAL A 39 -8.13 -10.88 5.38
CA VAL A 39 -7.69 -9.62 4.78
C VAL A 39 -6.80 -9.88 3.58
N TYR A 40 -6.70 -8.85 2.77
CA TYR A 40 -5.87 -8.84 1.58
C TYR A 40 -4.39 -8.88 1.99
N PRO A 41 -3.56 -9.78 1.44
CA PRO A 41 -2.14 -9.87 1.79
C PRO A 41 -1.40 -8.56 1.55
N VAL A 42 -0.39 -8.28 2.37
CA VAL A 42 0.41 -7.05 2.31
C VAL A 42 1.01 -6.82 0.92
N GLU A 43 1.56 -7.86 0.30
CA GLU A 43 2.16 -7.81 -1.04
C GLU A 43 1.16 -7.35 -2.09
N ALA A 44 -0.08 -7.87 -2.00
CA ALA A 44 -1.15 -7.53 -2.93
C ALA A 44 -1.63 -6.10 -2.68
N ALA A 45 -1.81 -5.71 -1.40
CA ALA A 45 -2.19 -4.34 -1.03
C ALA A 45 -1.15 -3.32 -1.51
N LEU A 46 0.15 -3.61 -1.37
CA LEU A 46 1.22 -2.75 -1.87
C LEU A 46 1.24 -2.65 -3.38
N ALA A 47 1.05 -3.76 -4.10
CA ALA A 47 0.99 -3.77 -5.56
C ALA A 47 -0.18 -2.91 -6.08
N ASP A 48 -1.35 -3.04 -5.45
CA ASP A 48 -2.55 -2.26 -5.80
C ASP A 48 -2.37 -0.77 -5.56
N LYS A 49 -1.75 -0.41 -4.44
CA LYS A 49 -1.47 0.97 -4.06
C LYS A 49 -0.45 1.62 -4.98
N LEU A 50 0.64 0.93 -5.27
CA LEU A 50 1.64 1.38 -6.22
C LEU A 50 0.99 1.61 -7.58
N CYS A 51 0.31 0.60 -8.14
CA CYS A 51 -0.36 0.71 -9.42
C CYS A 51 -1.39 1.85 -9.41
N GLY A 52 -2.19 1.99 -8.35
CA GLY A 52 -3.18 3.07 -8.20
C GLY A 52 -2.58 4.48 -8.13
N ILE A 53 -1.34 4.65 -7.65
CA ILE A 53 -0.64 5.93 -7.66
C ILE A 53 -0.11 6.27 -9.06
N VAL A 54 0.48 5.30 -9.76
CA VAL A 54 1.13 5.54 -11.07
C VAL A 54 0.15 5.56 -12.23
N GLU A 55 -1.04 4.97 -12.07
CA GLU A 55 -2.04 4.87 -13.13
C GLU A 55 -2.57 6.24 -13.56
N VAL A 56 -2.73 6.40 -14.88
CA VAL A 56 -3.29 7.60 -15.51
C VAL A 56 -4.66 7.25 -16.07
N HIS A 57 -5.72 7.81 -15.49
CA HIS A 57 -7.09 7.56 -15.92
C HIS A 57 -7.60 8.68 -16.82
N GLY A 58 -7.92 8.36 -18.07
CA GLY A 58 -8.47 9.34 -19.02
C GLY A 58 -7.57 10.57 -19.22
N GLY A 59 -6.25 10.37 -19.20
CA GLY A 59 -5.25 11.44 -19.32
C GLY A 59 -5.02 12.25 -18.04
N ARG A 60 -5.66 11.91 -16.93
CA ARG A 60 -5.46 12.57 -15.63
C ARG A 60 -4.57 11.74 -14.72
N ALA A 61 -3.62 12.41 -14.08
CA ALA A 61 -2.82 11.83 -13.01
C ALA A 61 -3.72 11.34 -11.86
N SER A 62 -3.29 10.28 -11.18
CA SER A 62 -3.95 9.75 -10.00
C SER A 62 -4.15 10.81 -8.91
N SER A 63 -5.23 10.71 -8.15
CA SER A 63 -5.51 11.52 -6.96
C SER A 63 -5.31 10.74 -5.65
N ARG A 64 -4.71 9.54 -5.72
CA ARG A 64 -4.62 8.57 -4.61
C ARG A 64 -3.54 8.92 -3.59
N VAL A 65 -3.59 10.13 -3.03
CA VAL A 65 -2.68 10.59 -1.95
C VAL A 65 -2.73 9.68 -0.73
N LYS A 66 -3.91 9.12 -0.42
CA LYS A 66 -4.08 8.16 0.68
C LYS A 66 -3.23 6.90 0.48
N ASP A 67 -3.05 6.43 -0.76
CA ASP A 67 -2.27 5.21 -0.99
C ASP A 67 -0.79 5.41 -0.64
N LEU A 68 -0.24 6.63 -0.76
CA LEU A 68 1.10 6.92 -0.27
C LEU A 68 1.18 6.84 1.27
N VAL A 69 0.13 7.31 1.97
CA VAL A 69 0.04 7.18 3.44
C VAL A 69 0.01 5.70 3.82
N ASP A 70 -0.81 4.91 3.15
CA ASP A 70 -0.96 3.49 3.44
C ASP A 70 0.34 2.71 3.12
N ILE A 71 1.05 3.04 2.04
CA ILE A 71 2.38 2.49 1.74
C ILE A 71 3.37 2.84 2.85
N ALA A 72 3.39 4.10 3.30
CA ALA A 72 4.26 4.51 4.40
C ALA A 72 3.93 3.76 5.70
N VAL A 73 2.65 3.49 5.97
CA VAL A 73 2.22 2.65 7.10
C VAL A 73 2.77 1.23 6.95
N TYR A 74 2.52 0.56 5.82
CA TYR A 74 3.03 -0.79 5.58
C TYR A 74 4.56 -0.86 5.70
N ALA A 75 5.29 0.11 5.14
CA ALA A 75 6.74 0.18 5.23
C ALA A 75 7.26 0.28 6.68
N ASN A 76 6.45 0.76 7.63
CA ASN A 76 6.80 0.89 9.05
C ASN A 76 6.27 -0.25 9.93
N THR A 77 5.33 -1.06 9.46
CA THR A 77 4.60 -1.98 10.34
C THR A 77 4.55 -3.41 9.84
N ALA A 78 4.78 -3.64 8.55
CA ALA A 78 4.61 -4.96 7.95
C ALA A 78 5.93 -5.52 7.43
N THR A 79 6.12 -6.82 7.63
CA THR A 79 7.09 -7.59 6.86
C THR A 79 6.51 -7.88 5.48
N VAL A 80 7.35 -7.89 4.45
CA VAL A 80 6.93 -8.14 3.07
C VAL A 80 7.82 -9.21 2.47
N ASP A 81 7.24 -10.28 1.93
CA ASP A 81 8.00 -11.26 1.15
C ASP A 81 8.29 -10.70 -0.24
N GLY A 82 9.57 -10.55 -0.58
CA GLY A 82 9.99 -9.89 -1.81
C GLY A 82 9.65 -10.70 -3.06
N SER A 83 9.68 -12.03 -2.97
CA SER A 83 9.34 -12.90 -4.11
C SER A 83 7.84 -12.80 -4.46
N GLY A 84 7.00 -12.88 -3.44
CA GLY A 84 5.56 -12.70 -3.52
C GLY A 84 5.22 -11.31 -4.02
N PHE A 85 5.82 -10.27 -3.44
CA PHE A 85 5.57 -8.89 -3.84
C PHE A 85 5.91 -8.65 -5.31
N GLN A 86 7.06 -9.13 -5.79
CA GLN A 86 7.44 -9.01 -7.19
C GLN A 86 6.49 -9.73 -8.14
N SER A 87 6.11 -10.96 -7.81
CA SER A 87 5.15 -11.73 -8.59
C SER A 87 3.82 -10.99 -8.69
N ARG A 88 3.33 -10.44 -7.57
CA ARG A 88 2.09 -9.66 -7.53
C ARG A 88 2.17 -8.37 -8.30
N LEU A 89 3.21 -7.59 -8.08
CA LEU A 89 3.41 -6.31 -8.75
C LEU A 89 3.44 -6.46 -10.27
N ARG A 90 4.11 -7.50 -10.80
CA ARG A 90 4.14 -7.78 -12.24
C ARG A 90 2.75 -8.12 -12.79
N ARG A 91 1.96 -8.91 -12.07
CA ARG A 91 0.60 -9.29 -12.49
C ARG A 91 -0.34 -8.08 -12.47
N GLU A 92 -0.28 -7.29 -11.41
CA GLU A 92 -1.11 -6.09 -11.26
C GLU A 92 -0.81 -5.06 -12.34
N ALA A 93 0.48 -4.75 -12.54
CA ALA A 93 0.91 -3.85 -13.60
C ALA A 93 0.52 -4.37 -14.99
N SER A 94 0.61 -5.69 -15.23
CA SER A 94 0.20 -6.30 -16.50
C SER A 94 -1.30 -6.21 -16.74
N ALA A 95 -2.13 -6.51 -15.74
CA ALA A 95 -3.59 -6.44 -15.85
C ALA A 95 -4.04 -5.00 -16.16
N ARG A 96 -3.45 -4.02 -15.48
CA ARG A 96 -3.74 -2.59 -15.69
C ARG A 96 -3.01 -1.96 -16.87
N ARG A 97 -2.13 -2.71 -17.55
CA ARG A 97 -1.30 -2.24 -18.68
C ARG A 97 -0.43 -1.03 -18.33
N ILE A 98 0.14 -1.04 -17.14
CA ILE A 98 1.01 0.00 -16.59
C ILE A 98 2.48 -0.38 -16.81
N PHE A 99 3.28 0.60 -17.23
CA PHE A 99 4.74 0.50 -17.24
C PHE A 99 5.33 1.22 -16.02
N LEU A 100 5.99 0.47 -15.12
CA LEU A 100 6.51 1.00 -13.86
C LEU A 100 7.89 1.67 -13.97
N GLY A 101 8.64 1.44 -15.05
CA GLY A 101 10.03 1.89 -15.16
C GLY A 101 10.95 1.19 -14.16
N ASP A 102 11.96 1.92 -13.68
CA ASP A 102 13.01 1.38 -12.79
C ASP A 102 12.93 1.94 -11.35
N SER A 103 12.04 2.89 -11.09
CA SER A 103 11.91 3.56 -9.79
C SER A 103 10.50 4.10 -9.57
N PHE A 104 10.04 4.02 -8.33
CA PHE A 104 8.84 4.68 -7.86
C PHE A 104 8.98 6.20 -7.96
N GLY A 105 7.92 6.83 -8.43
CA GLY A 105 7.80 8.29 -8.47
C GLY A 105 6.36 8.72 -8.28
N LEU A 106 6.17 9.80 -7.54
CA LEU A 106 4.85 10.41 -7.40
C LEU A 106 4.42 11.05 -8.73
N PRO A 107 3.11 11.13 -9.01
CA PRO A 107 2.63 11.84 -10.18
C PRO A 107 3.11 13.29 -10.19
N LYS A 108 3.69 13.74 -11.31
CA LYS A 108 4.23 15.11 -11.46
C LYS A 108 3.19 16.22 -11.21
N ALA A 109 1.91 15.89 -11.31
CA ALA A 109 0.80 16.80 -11.06
C ALA A 109 0.49 16.99 -9.56
N TRP A 110 1.10 16.20 -8.67
CA TRP A 110 0.95 16.39 -7.23
C TRP A 110 1.76 17.59 -6.78
N ASP A 111 1.08 18.55 -6.15
CA ASP A 111 1.67 19.81 -5.72
C ASP A 111 1.42 20.04 -4.22
N ALA A 112 1.51 21.31 -3.80
CA ALA A 112 1.28 21.73 -2.42
C ALA A 112 -0.11 21.32 -1.88
N LEU A 113 -1.12 21.14 -2.73
CA LEU A 113 -2.44 20.67 -2.32
C LEU A 113 -2.39 19.21 -1.85
N GLN A 114 -1.79 18.32 -2.65
CA GLN A 114 -1.61 16.92 -2.28
C GLN A 114 -0.67 16.78 -1.09
N ALA A 115 0.37 17.63 -0.98
CA ALA A 115 1.24 17.67 0.20
C ALA A 115 0.47 17.96 1.49
N ARG A 116 -0.42 18.97 1.47
CA ARG A 116 -1.28 19.30 2.62
C ARG A 116 -2.27 18.19 2.93
N GLN A 117 -2.84 17.57 1.90
CA GLN A 117 -3.74 16.44 2.06
C GLN A 117 -3.04 15.24 2.71
N TYR A 118 -1.83 14.90 2.24
CA TYR A 118 -0.99 13.85 2.79
C TYR A 118 -0.72 14.09 4.28
N ALA A 119 -0.23 15.28 4.64
CA ALA A 119 0.07 15.63 6.03
C ALA A 119 -1.17 15.53 6.93
N LYS A 120 -2.34 15.99 6.44
CA LYS A 120 -3.61 15.88 7.17
C LYS A 120 -4.05 14.43 7.37
N LEU A 121 -3.89 13.58 6.35
CA LEU A 121 -4.23 12.15 6.46
C LEU A 121 -3.32 11.44 7.46
N CYS A 122 -2.02 11.77 7.48
CA CYS A 122 -1.06 11.18 8.41
C CYS A 122 -1.38 11.47 9.89
N GLN A 123 -2.08 12.57 10.21
CA GLN A 123 -2.49 12.88 11.59
C GLN A 123 -3.39 11.81 12.22
N ARG A 124 -4.03 10.96 11.41
CA ARG A 124 -4.91 9.87 11.84
C ARG A 124 -4.19 8.52 11.91
N THR A 125 -2.87 8.51 11.80
CA THR A 125 -2.04 7.31 11.77
C THR A 125 -1.02 7.33 12.91
N GLY A 126 -0.40 6.18 13.18
CA GLY A 126 0.74 6.05 14.08
C GLY A 126 2.09 6.43 13.46
N LEU A 127 2.11 7.04 12.26
CA LEU A 127 3.36 7.36 11.57
C LEU A 127 4.20 8.39 12.35
N PRO A 128 5.53 8.20 12.40
CA PRO A 128 6.47 9.19 12.92
C PRO A 128 6.29 10.56 12.28
N GLU A 129 6.53 11.62 13.06
CA GLU A 129 6.39 13.01 12.58
C GLU A 129 7.25 13.29 11.34
N ALA A 130 8.46 12.71 11.27
CA ALA A 130 9.35 12.83 10.12
C ALA A 130 8.73 12.31 8.80
N LEU A 131 7.79 11.36 8.87
CA LEU A 131 7.09 10.80 7.71
C LEU A 131 5.77 11.53 7.38
N ARG A 132 5.42 12.59 8.12
CA ARG A 132 4.30 13.49 7.78
C ARG A 132 4.67 14.48 6.67
N ASN A 133 5.90 14.40 6.17
CA ASN A 133 6.36 15.03 4.94
C ASN A 133 6.19 14.03 3.77
N MET A 134 5.54 14.47 2.70
CA MET A 134 5.31 13.67 1.49
C MET A 134 6.61 13.26 0.79
N GLU A 135 7.65 14.10 0.85
CA GLU A 135 8.96 13.78 0.27
C GLU A 135 9.64 12.64 1.02
N ALA A 136 9.77 12.76 2.35
CA ALA A 136 10.31 11.70 3.20
C ALA A 136 9.52 10.38 3.08
N ALA A 137 8.20 10.47 2.92
CA ALA A 137 7.35 9.31 2.67
C ALA A 137 7.61 8.68 1.30
N SER A 138 7.80 9.49 0.26
CA SER A 138 8.17 9.03 -1.07
C SER A 138 9.53 8.34 -1.07
N GLU A 139 10.51 8.85 -0.33
CA GLU A 139 11.82 8.22 -0.18
C GLU A 139 11.73 6.86 0.52
N LEU A 140 10.94 6.77 1.59
CA LEU A 140 10.68 5.49 2.27
C LEU A 140 9.95 4.51 1.34
N ALA A 141 8.93 4.98 0.62
CA ALA A 141 8.22 4.18 -0.36
C ALA A 141 9.18 3.69 -1.45
N GLY A 142 10.08 4.52 -1.98
CA GLY A 142 11.10 4.11 -2.94
C GLY A 142 12.00 2.99 -2.42
N ARG A 143 12.47 3.08 -1.17
CA ARG A 143 13.28 2.01 -0.55
C ARG A 143 12.57 0.65 -0.51
N LEU A 144 11.25 0.64 -0.25
CA LEU A 144 10.44 -0.57 -0.25
C LEU A 144 10.14 -1.04 -1.69
N LEU A 145 9.70 -0.13 -2.56
CA LEU A 145 9.10 -0.46 -3.86
C LEU A 145 10.14 -0.65 -4.97
N ASP A 146 11.22 0.13 -5.01
CA ASP A 146 12.18 0.12 -6.12
C ASP A 146 12.88 -1.24 -6.30
N PRO A 147 13.30 -1.95 -5.24
CA PRO A 147 13.86 -3.30 -5.39
C PRO A 147 12.83 -4.29 -5.96
N ALA A 148 11.54 -4.12 -5.65
CA ALA A 148 10.50 -4.95 -6.24
C ALA A 148 10.27 -4.61 -7.72
N ILE A 149 10.21 -3.31 -8.07
CA ILE A 149 10.11 -2.82 -9.45
C ILE A 149 11.25 -3.36 -10.32
N ARG A 150 12.50 -3.28 -9.82
CA ARG A 150 13.70 -3.71 -10.54
C ARG A 150 13.93 -5.23 -10.56
N GLY A 151 13.12 -6.01 -9.84
CA GLY A 151 13.33 -7.45 -9.80
C GLY A 151 14.43 -7.92 -8.81
N GLU A 152 14.82 -7.09 -7.85
CA GLU A 152 15.93 -7.32 -6.90
C GLU A 152 15.50 -7.70 -5.46
N ALA A 153 14.22 -7.62 -5.11
CA ALA A 153 13.67 -8.06 -3.83
C ALA A 153 13.51 -9.59 -3.69
N GLY A 154 13.72 -10.36 -4.76
CA GLY A 154 13.50 -11.81 -4.75
C GLY A 154 14.38 -12.52 -3.72
N GLY A 155 13.75 -13.40 -2.91
CA GLY A 155 14.42 -14.12 -1.83
C GLY A 155 14.77 -13.28 -0.59
N ARG A 156 14.33 -12.02 -0.53
CA ARG A 156 14.52 -11.10 0.60
C ARG A 156 13.21 -10.82 1.30
N HIS A 157 13.27 -10.34 2.54
CA HIS A 157 12.12 -9.80 3.26
C HIS A 157 12.34 -8.34 3.61
N TRP A 158 11.28 -7.54 3.54
CA TRP A 158 11.32 -6.18 4.07
C TRP A 158 11.24 -6.24 5.59
N ASN A 159 12.21 -5.65 6.28
CA ASN A 159 12.18 -5.46 7.72
C ASN A 159 11.63 -4.06 8.03
N PRO A 160 10.44 -3.93 8.65
CA PRO A 160 9.83 -2.64 8.96
C PRO A 160 10.56 -1.84 10.05
N GLU A 161 11.29 -2.51 10.95
CA GLU A 161 12.03 -1.84 12.02
C GLU A 161 13.28 -1.15 11.46
N ALA A 162 14.03 -1.87 10.62
CA ALA A 162 15.22 -1.35 9.96
C ALA A 162 14.89 -0.48 8.73
N ARG A 163 13.70 -0.70 8.13
CA ARG A 163 13.23 -0.07 6.88
C ARG A 163 14.16 -0.37 5.71
N GLU A 164 14.49 -1.65 5.56
CA GLU A 164 15.39 -2.19 4.56
C GLU A 164 14.95 -3.60 4.14
N TRP A 165 15.42 -4.03 2.97
CA TRP A 165 15.33 -5.42 2.56
C TRP A 165 16.51 -6.22 3.14
N GLU A 166 16.25 -7.42 3.63
CA GLU A 166 17.24 -8.36 4.18
C GLU A 166 17.25 -9.67 3.40
#